data_AF-A0A0A2TEV7-F1
#
_entry.id   AF-A0A0A2TEV7-F1
#
_cell.length_a   1.000
_cell.length_b   1.000
_cell.length_c   1.000
_cell.angle_alpha   90.00
_cell.angle_beta   90.00
_cell.angle_gamma   90.00
#
_symmetry.space_group_name_H-M   'P 1'
#
loop_
_entity.id
_entity.type
_entity.pdbx_description
1 polymer ?
#
loop_
_entity_poly.entity_id
_entity_poly.type
_entity_poly.pdbx_seq_one_letter_code
_entity_poly.pdbx_strand_id
1 'polypeptide(L)'
;MEHTSLTLQIDGMGRFVIPKEMRDALGFENQGLVIDSLSKRRGISISKAPANTAKKNTKRLDVDGRLLIPAQFRKELDWAKGKELELEIEKDYAVLQESPSRCTICGNKRQLLEVKESFLCEDCLSTGNTVYIEQWQKGLDKLVHQYKSYCEKAVSFEDVEDVHQARVKGRRLETILFFIGVGKGHGLIERIQEAHDRLGKVREGDVFIDSFKERAEQEEDSDRAQVYLQYSELREDKREKQQKKLAKNLPEIIDDGFMEMWEQFKTQELRNYLLPLKIDERLNEYERTFEELIQTFNNEVAENGKNDKSSLKALHSVRIEAKALRYICKYLGDMYGKPYKKKAKQYKEVQRNLGDINDLRDFLKEIKQNQKKVDVSKQQIQQVKDQLNQELEDLLESVEVKELTTTT
;
A
#
# COMPACT_ATOMS: atom_id res chain seq x y z
N MET A 1 22.92 -41.66 2.22
CA MET A 1 23.70 -41.53 0.98
C MET A 1 23.25 -40.24 0.34
N GLU A 2 24.15 -39.28 0.18
CA GLU A 2 23.83 -38.00 -0.47
C GLU A 2 23.27 -38.27 -1.87
N HIS A 3 22.16 -37.61 -2.21
CA HIS A 3 21.60 -37.66 -3.55
C HIS A 3 22.53 -36.90 -4.50
N THR A 4 23.42 -37.60 -5.20
CA THR A 4 24.27 -37.01 -6.23
C THR A 4 23.42 -36.72 -7.47
N SER A 5 22.88 -35.50 -7.55
CA SER A 5 22.21 -34.97 -8.74
C SER A 5 23.12 -33.97 -9.45
N LEU A 6 23.30 -34.10 -10.76
CA LEU A 6 24.13 -33.18 -11.54
C LEU A 6 23.35 -32.59 -12.72
N THR A 7 23.38 -31.26 -12.84
CA THR A 7 22.81 -30.57 -14.00
C THR A 7 23.79 -30.63 -15.17
N LEU A 8 23.29 -31.01 -16.34
CA LEU A 8 24.10 -31.11 -17.56
C LEU A 8 23.32 -30.61 -18.78
N GLN A 9 24.05 -30.34 -19.86
CA GLN A 9 23.48 -29.90 -21.14
C GLN A 9 23.75 -30.90 -22.24
N ILE A 10 22.80 -31.00 -23.18
CA ILE A 10 22.96 -31.80 -24.40
C ILE A 10 23.85 -31.05 -25.40
N ASP A 11 24.89 -31.74 -25.90
CA ASP A 11 25.79 -31.20 -26.92
C ASP A 11 25.14 -31.13 -28.32
N GLY A 12 25.83 -30.55 -29.30
CA GLY A 12 25.32 -30.43 -30.68
C GLY A 12 25.05 -31.75 -31.40
N MET A 13 25.53 -32.89 -30.87
CA MET A 13 25.33 -34.22 -31.43
C MET A 13 24.26 -35.03 -30.68
N GLY A 14 23.62 -34.46 -29.65
CA GLY A 14 22.64 -35.16 -28.84
C GLY A 14 23.27 -36.06 -27.77
N ARG A 15 24.50 -35.76 -27.33
CA ARG A 15 25.22 -36.50 -26.30
C ARG A 15 25.28 -35.71 -24.99
N PHE A 16 25.49 -36.42 -23.89
CA PHE A 16 25.79 -35.85 -22.58
C PHE A 16 26.89 -36.64 -21.90
N VAL A 17 27.63 -36.02 -20.98
CA VAL A 17 28.70 -36.67 -20.22
C VAL A 17 28.11 -37.32 -18.98
N ILE A 18 28.43 -38.60 -18.73
CA ILE A 18 28.21 -39.23 -17.43
C ILE A 18 29.49 -39.03 -16.60
N PRO A 19 29.45 -38.28 -15.49
CA PRO A 19 30.62 -38.03 -14.65
C PRO A 19 31.29 -39.32 -14.19
N LYS A 20 32.62 -39.30 -14.08
CA LYS A 20 33.42 -40.50 -13.73
C LYS A 20 32.92 -41.17 -12.44
N GLU A 21 32.64 -40.39 -11.41
CA GLU A 21 32.11 -40.88 -10.12
C GLU A 21 30.83 -41.71 -10.29
N MET A 22 29.90 -41.25 -11.15
CA MET A 22 28.66 -41.97 -11.43
C MET A 22 28.89 -43.22 -12.28
N ARG A 23 29.84 -43.17 -13.22
CA ARG A 23 30.23 -44.34 -14.03
C ARG A 23 30.84 -45.44 -13.17
N ASP A 24 31.69 -45.05 -12.24
CA ASP A 24 32.36 -45.96 -11.31
C ASP A 24 31.34 -46.59 -10.36
N ALA A 25 30.46 -45.76 -9.75
CA ALA A 25 29.40 -46.21 -8.85
C ALA A 25 28.44 -47.20 -9.51
N LEU A 26 28.03 -46.91 -10.76
CA LEU A 26 27.12 -47.76 -11.51
C LEU A 26 27.84 -48.86 -12.29
N GLY A 27 29.18 -48.89 -12.34
CA GLY A 27 29.98 -49.85 -13.12
C GLY A 27 29.66 -49.84 -14.63
N PHE A 28 29.49 -48.65 -15.21
CA PHE A 28 29.17 -48.48 -16.64
C PHE A 28 30.38 -48.60 -17.56
N GLU A 29 31.60 -48.55 -17.02
CA GLU A 29 32.82 -48.63 -17.84
C GLU A 29 32.91 -49.95 -18.62
N ASN A 30 33.18 -49.85 -19.92
CA ASN A 30 33.32 -50.98 -20.85
C ASN A 30 32.09 -51.91 -20.97
N GLN A 31 30.92 -51.52 -20.46
CA GLN A 31 29.67 -52.27 -20.56
C GLN A 31 28.77 -51.78 -21.70
N GLY A 32 27.88 -52.64 -22.18
CA GLY A 32 26.74 -52.21 -22.98
C GLY A 32 25.70 -51.58 -22.06
N LEU A 33 25.12 -50.46 -22.46
CA LEU A 33 24.08 -49.74 -21.73
C LEU A 33 22.75 -49.81 -22.51
N VAL A 34 21.64 -49.86 -21.78
CA VAL A 34 20.29 -49.75 -22.35
C VAL A 34 19.68 -48.43 -21.88
N ILE A 35 18.91 -47.82 -22.77
CA ILE A 35 18.18 -46.58 -22.52
C ILE A 35 16.70 -46.87 -22.69
N ASP A 36 15.93 -46.68 -21.63
CA ASP A 36 14.47 -46.89 -21.60
C ASP A 36 13.75 -45.61 -21.17
N SER A 37 12.54 -45.37 -21.67
CA SER A 37 11.70 -44.25 -21.23
C SER A 37 11.14 -44.49 -19.83
N LEU A 38 11.03 -43.43 -19.04
CA LEU A 38 10.40 -43.50 -17.72
C LEU A 38 8.88 -43.35 -17.85
N SER A 39 8.12 -44.34 -17.36
CA SER A 39 6.66 -44.34 -17.46
C SER A 39 5.97 -43.28 -16.59
N LYS A 40 6.66 -42.71 -15.59
CA LYS A 40 6.10 -41.76 -14.61
C LYS A 40 6.77 -40.37 -14.62
N ARG A 41 7.81 -40.18 -15.44
CA ARG A 41 8.59 -38.93 -15.49
C ARG A 41 8.99 -38.64 -16.92
N ARG A 42 9.07 -37.36 -17.31
CA ARG A 42 9.65 -36.95 -18.60
C ARG A 42 11.17 -37.11 -18.56
N GLY A 43 11.62 -38.32 -18.85
CA GLY A 43 13.03 -38.68 -18.79
C GLY A 43 13.31 -40.09 -19.29
N ILE A 44 14.59 -40.44 -19.28
CA ILE A 44 15.11 -41.75 -19.65
C ILE A 44 15.87 -42.36 -18.48
N SER A 45 15.83 -43.68 -18.37
CA SER A 45 16.71 -44.45 -17.50
C SER A 45 17.85 -45.06 -18.32
N ILE A 46 19.03 -45.12 -17.73
CA ILE A 46 20.23 -45.72 -18.31
C ILE A 46 20.69 -46.82 -17.35
N SER A 47 20.74 -48.05 -17.83
CA SER A 47 21.12 -49.22 -17.04
C SER A 47 22.10 -50.12 -17.79
N LYS A 48 22.74 -51.07 -17.10
CA LYS A 48 23.58 -52.09 -17.75
C LYS A 48 22.70 -52.99 -18.62
N ALA A 49 23.18 -53.29 -19.81
CA ALA A 49 22.53 -54.23 -20.70
C ALA A 49 22.52 -55.64 -20.07
N PRO A 50 21.36 -56.30 -19.97
CA PRO A 50 21.27 -57.71 -19.63
C PRO A 50 22.12 -58.58 -20.57
N ALA A 51 22.62 -59.71 -20.08
CA ALA A 51 23.51 -60.62 -20.83
C ALA A 51 22.96 -61.08 -22.20
N ASN A 52 21.63 -61.07 -22.37
CA ASN A 52 20.93 -61.51 -23.58
C ASN A 52 20.49 -60.35 -24.52
N THR A 53 20.89 -59.11 -24.25
CA THR A 53 20.49 -57.97 -25.08
C THR A 53 21.32 -57.92 -26.37
N ALA A 54 20.62 -57.91 -27.51
CA ALA A 54 21.27 -57.82 -28.83
C ALA A 54 22.17 -56.57 -28.93
N LYS A 55 23.39 -56.72 -29.48
CA LYS A 55 24.37 -55.61 -29.62
C LYS A 55 23.77 -54.34 -30.24
N LYS A 56 22.82 -54.48 -31.18
CA LYS A 56 22.11 -53.35 -31.82
C LYS A 56 21.31 -52.46 -30.85
N ASN A 57 20.86 -53.02 -29.72
CA ASN A 57 20.07 -52.33 -28.71
C ASN A 57 20.92 -51.82 -27.54
N THR A 58 22.22 -52.06 -27.56
CA THR A 58 23.16 -51.57 -26.55
C THR A 58 23.86 -50.31 -27.02
N LYS A 59 24.09 -49.37 -26.11
CA LYS A 59 24.90 -48.17 -26.30
C LYS A 59 26.18 -48.29 -25.49
N ARG A 60 27.22 -47.55 -25.89
CA ARG A 60 28.50 -47.51 -25.19
C ARG A 60 28.88 -46.06 -24.96
N LEU A 61 29.62 -45.84 -23.89
CA LEU A 61 30.26 -44.58 -23.62
C LEU A 61 31.46 -44.39 -24.56
N ASP A 62 31.71 -43.17 -24.99
CA ASP A 62 32.93 -42.83 -25.73
C ASP A 62 34.14 -42.64 -24.78
N VAL A 63 35.31 -42.29 -25.34
CA VAL A 63 36.55 -42.11 -24.56
C VAL A 63 36.48 -40.98 -23.52
N ASP A 64 35.58 -40.00 -23.73
CA ASP A 64 35.32 -38.91 -22.80
C ASP A 64 34.20 -39.29 -21.80
N GLY A 65 33.59 -40.46 -21.99
CA GLY A 65 32.46 -40.98 -21.25
C GLY A 65 31.13 -40.27 -21.54
N ARG A 66 30.94 -39.82 -22.77
CA ARG A 66 29.67 -39.31 -23.27
C ARG A 66 28.78 -40.44 -23.75
N LEU A 67 27.47 -40.30 -23.51
CA LEU A 67 26.43 -41.20 -24.01
C LEU A 67 25.58 -40.49 -25.05
N LEU A 68 25.36 -41.13 -26.20
CA LEU A 68 24.46 -40.63 -27.25
C LEU A 68 23.01 -40.95 -26.91
N ILE A 69 22.16 -39.92 -26.84
CA ILE A 69 20.71 -40.07 -26.70
C ILE A 69 20.11 -40.37 -28.10
N PRO A 70 19.49 -41.55 -28.29
CA PRO A 70 18.84 -41.89 -29.55
C PRO A 70 17.84 -40.82 -30.01
N ALA A 71 17.78 -40.57 -31.31
CA ALA A 71 16.93 -39.54 -31.88
C ALA A 71 15.44 -39.72 -31.53
N GLN A 72 14.98 -40.96 -31.31
CA GLN A 72 13.61 -41.25 -30.89
C GLN A 72 13.26 -40.57 -29.56
N PHE A 73 14.11 -40.71 -28.54
CA PHE A 73 13.88 -40.13 -27.21
C PHE A 73 14.01 -38.60 -27.25
N ARG A 74 14.95 -38.07 -28.06
CA ARG A 74 15.10 -36.63 -28.22
C ARG A 74 13.88 -35.97 -28.88
N LYS A 75 13.25 -36.64 -29.86
CA LYS A 75 12.02 -36.16 -30.49
C LYS A 75 10.82 -36.29 -29.56
N GLU A 76 10.70 -37.40 -28.84
CA GLU A 76 9.59 -37.66 -27.92
C GLU A 76 9.59 -36.68 -26.73
N LEU A 77 10.77 -36.35 -26.19
CA LEU A 77 10.93 -35.50 -25.01
C LEU A 77 11.22 -34.02 -25.34
N ASP A 78 11.28 -33.66 -26.62
CA ASP A 78 11.65 -32.32 -27.11
C ASP A 78 13.01 -31.82 -26.56
N TRP A 79 14.00 -32.70 -26.59
CA TRP A 79 15.34 -32.44 -26.08
C TRP A 79 16.27 -31.96 -27.18
N ALA A 80 16.37 -30.63 -27.30
CA ALA A 80 17.26 -29.93 -28.23
C ALA A 80 18.66 -29.68 -27.63
N LYS A 81 19.58 -29.23 -28.48
CA LYS A 81 20.92 -28.76 -28.08
C LYS A 81 20.79 -27.67 -27.01
N GLY A 82 21.59 -27.78 -25.95
CA GLY A 82 21.62 -26.79 -24.86
C GLY A 82 20.49 -26.94 -23.83
N LYS A 83 19.56 -27.90 -24.00
CA LYS A 83 18.55 -28.21 -22.98
C LYS A 83 19.25 -28.66 -21.69
N GLU A 84 18.86 -28.05 -20.57
CA GLU A 84 19.34 -28.44 -19.24
C GLU A 84 18.53 -29.63 -18.70
N LEU A 85 19.26 -30.68 -18.33
CA LEU A 85 18.72 -31.92 -17.80
C LEU A 85 19.42 -32.23 -16.47
N GLU A 86 18.72 -32.96 -15.62
CA GLU A 86 19.26 -33.47 -14.36
C GLU A 86 19.58 -34.95 -14.53
N LEU A 87 20.81 -35.32 -14.14
CA LEU A 87 21.27 -36.70 -14.06
C LEU A 87 21.39 -37.12 -12.60
N GLU A 88 20.65 -38.15 -12.19
CA GLU A 88 20.66 -38.70 -10.82
C GLU A 88 20.95 -40.20 -10.84
N ILE A 89 21.51 -40.74 -9.75
CA ILE A 89 21.59 -42.20 -9.54
C ILE A 89 20.36 -42.65 -8.74
N GLU A 90 19.61 -43.61 -9.29
CA GLU A 90 18.56 -44.32 -8.57
C GLU A 90 18.94 -45.81 -8.48
N LYS A 91 19.40 -46.24 -7.29
CA LYS A 91 19.84 -47.63 -7.03
C LYS A 91 20.93 -48.10 -8.00
N ASP A 92 20.56 -48.86 -9.03
CA ASP A 92 21.46 -49.53 -9.97
C ASP A 92 21.39 -48.94 -11.40
N TYR A 93 20.67 -47.84 -11.59
CA TYR A 93 20.56 -47.14 -12.88
C TYR A 93 20.71 -45.63 -12.72
N ALA A 94 21.08 -44.95 -13.80
CA ALA A 94 21.08 -43.49 -13.88
C ALA A 94 19.75 -43.01 -14.49
N VAL A 95 19.20 -41.94 -13.96
CA VAL A 95 18.03 -41.25 -14.51
C VAL A 95 18.47 -39.94 -15.10
N LEU A 96 18.22 -39.74 -16.39
CA LEU A 96 18.34 -38.44 -17.04
C LEU A 96 16.93 -37.91 -17.28
N GLN A 97 16.57 -36.77 -16.71
CA GLN A 97 15.24 -36.18 -16.81
C GLN A 97 15.33 -34.67 -17.05
N GLU A 98 14.25 -34.05 -17.52
CA GLU A 98 14.18 -32.58 -17.50
C GLU A 98 14.45 -32.09 -16.08
N SER A 99 15.31 -31.08 -15.93
CA SER A 99 15.65 -30.54 -14.62
C SER A 99 14.34 -30.28 -13.87
N PRO A 100 14.11 -30.91 -12.70
CA PRO A 100 12.88 -30.67 -11.98
C PRO A 100 12.87 -29.18 -11.70
N SER A 101 11.80 -28.53 -12.11
CA SER A 101 11.39 -27.28 -11.51
C SER A 101 11.68 -27.37 -10.01
N ARG A 102 12.51 -26.49 -9.48
CA ARG A 102 12.78 -26.40 -8.05
C ARG A 102 12.23 -25.07 -7.59
N CYS A 103 11.79 -25.00 -6.33
CA CYS A 103 11.46 -23.73 -5.74
C CYS A 103 12.69 -22.80 -5.81
N THR A 104 12.57 -21.64 -6.46
CA THR A 104 13.67 -20.69 -6.61
C THR A 104 14.17 -20.15 -5.25
N ILE A 105 13.35 -20.23 -4.20
CA ILE A 105 13.70 -19.73 -2.85
C ILE A 105 14.41 -20.80 -2.02
N CYS A 106 13.84 -22.01 -1.90
CA CYS A 106 14.34 -23.04 -0.98
C CYS A 106 14.88 -24.31 -1.65
N GLY A 107 14.75 -24.45 -2.98
CA GLY A 107 15.22 -25.62 -3.73
C GLY A 107 14.36 -26.88 -3.62
N ASN A 108 13.23 -26.85 -2.88
CA ASN A 108 12.30 -27.98 -2.77
C ASN A 108 11.73 -28.36 -4.15
N LYS A 109 11.51 -29.67 -4.38
CA LYS A 109 10.98 -30.24 -5.62
C LYS A 109 9.47 -30.58 -5.53
N ARG A 110 8.82 -30.37 -4.39
CA ARG A 110 7.42 -30.74 -4.12
C ARG A 110 6.48 -29.53 -4.12
N GLN A 111 5.21 -29.77 -4.48
CA GLN A 111 4.12 -28.79 -4.45
C GLN A 111 4.48 -27.46 -5.10
N LEU A 112 5.00 -27.54 -6.32
CA LEU A 112 5.48 -26.40 -7.07
C LEU A 112 4.36 -25.76 -7.88
N LEU A 113 4.32 -24.44 -7.80
CA LEU A 113 3.46 -23.57 -8.55
C LEU A 113 4.33 -22.73 -9.48
N GLU A 114 3.96 -22.66 -10.75
CA GLU A 114 4.60 -21.79 -11.73
C GLU A 114 4.08 -20.36 -11.54
N VAL A 115 4.99 -19.42 -11.26
CA VAL A 115 4.70 -18.00 -11.08
C VAL A 115 5.56 -17.23 -12.07
N LYS A 116 4.94 -16.73 -13.15
CA LYS A 116 5.64 -16.18 -14.32
C LYS A 116 6.60 -17.23 -14.89
N GLU A 117 7.91 -16.95 -14.91
CA GLU A 117 8.96 -17.82 -15.48
C GLU A 117 9.74 -18.58 -14.39
N SER A 118 9.17 -18.75 -13.19
CA SER A 118 9.84 -19.37 -12.05
C SER A 118 8.91 -20.28 -11.26
N PHE A 119 9.46 -21.22 -10.50
CA PHE A 119 8.68 -22.12 -9.66
C PHE A 119 8.84 -21.78 -8.19
N LEU A 120 7.74 -21.79 -7.44
CA LEU A 120 7.72 -21.61 -6.00
C LEU A 120 6.97 -22.77 -5.35
N CYS A 121 7.48 -23.31 -4.25
CA CYS A 121 6.73 -24.30 -3.48
C CYS A 121 5.66 -23.62 -2.62
N GLU A 122 4.60 -24.36 -2.31
CA GLU A 122 3.48 -23.91 -1.48
C GLU A 122 3.96 -23.32 -0.13
N ASP A 123 4.94 -23.94 0.52
CA ASP A 123 5.51 -23.45 1.79
C ASP A 123 6.14 -22.06 1.67
N CYS A 124 6.96 -21.83 0.64
CA CYS A 124 7.61 -20.53 0.42
C CYS A 124 6.59 -19.46 0.04
N LEU A 125 5.58 -19.82 -0.75
CA LEU A 125 4.49 -18.90 -1.10
C LEU A 125 3.67 -18.51 0.15
N SER A 126 3.28 -19.49 0.97
CA SER A 126 2.53 -19.27 2.22
C SER A 126 3.32 -18.44 3.23
N THR A 127 4.62 -18.74 3.38
CA THR A 127 5.52 -17.97 4.25
C THR A 127 5.66 -16.54 3.76
N GLY A 128 5.89 -16.33 2.46
CA GLY A 128 5.98 -15.00 1.87
C GLY A 128 4.72 -14.18 2.07
N ASN A 129 3.55 -14.79 1.83
CA ASN A 129 2.25 -14.15 2.08
C ASN A 129 2.07 -13.77 3.55
N THR A 130 2.49 -14.63 4.47
CA THR A 130 2.39 -14.37 5.91
C THR A 130 3.27 -13.19 6.32
N VAL A 131 4.55 -13.18 5.91
CA VAL A 131 5.48 -12.07 6.18
C VAL A 131 4.96 -10.75 5.59
N TYR A 132 4.42 -10.78 4.37
CA TYR A 132 3.82 -9.61 3.73
C TYR A 132 2.64 -9.04 4.53
N ILE A 133 1.74 -9.91 5.01
CA ILE A 133 0.58 -9.50 5.82
C ILE A 133 1.04 -8.96 7.17
N GLU A 134 1.98 -9.62 7.84
CA GLU A 134 2.53 -9.21 9.14
C GLU A 134 3.17 -7.81 9.09
N GLN A 135 3.84 -7.48 7.99
CA GLN A 135 4.42 -6.14 7.79
C GLN A 135 3.35 -5.05 7.78
N TRP A 136 2.26 -5.25 7.03
CA TRP A 136 1.11 -4.34 7.01
C TRP A 136 0.41 -4.28 8.35
N GLN A 137 0.17 -5.45 8.95
CA GLN A 137 -0.46 -5.61 10.24
C GLN A 137 0.25 -4.79 11.31
N LYS A 138 1.58 -4.88 11.42
CA LYS A 138 2.37 -4.13 12.40
C LYS A 138 2.19 -2.61 12.26
N GLY A 139 2.14 -2.11 11.03
CA GLY A 139 1.94 -0.68 10.76
C GLY A 139 0.54 -0.19 11.14
N LEU A 140 -0.49 -0.96 10.78
CA LEU A 140 -1.88 -0.64 11.09
C LEU A 140 -2.16 -0.75 12.59
N ASP A 141 -1.67 -1.81 13.23
CA ASP A 141 -1.85 -2.08 14.65
C ASP A 141 -1.28 -0.93 15.48
N LYS A 142 -0.07 -0.47 15.15
CA LYS A 142 0.51 0.74 15.75
C LYS A 142 -0.38 1.97 15.58
N LEU A 143 -0.99 2.14 14.40
CA LEU A 143 -1.85 3.30 14.12
C LEU A 143 -3.16 3.25 14.91
N VAL A 144 -3.78 2.07 15.03
CA VAL A 144 -5.01 1.84 15.80
C VAL A 144 -4.76 2.08 17.29
N HIS A 145 -3.69 1.54 17.86
CA HIS A 145 -3.36 1.76 19.27
C HIS A 145 -3.06 3.23 19.58
N GLN A 146 -2.35 3.93 18.68
CA GLN A 146 -2.16 5.38 18.80
C GLN A 146 -3.50 6.13 18.74
N TYR A 147 -4.39 5.72 17.83
CA TYR A 147 -5.70 6.33 17.71
C TYR A 147 -6.54 6.14 18.98
N LYS A 148 -6.65 4.91 19.51
CA LYS A 148 -7.34 4.62 20.77
C LYS A 148 -6.79 5.47 21.92
N SER A 149 -5.47 5.48 22.09
CA SER A 149 -4.82 6.24 23.16
C SER A 149 -5.11 7.74 23.09
N TYR A 150 -5.11 8.34 21.90
CA TYR A 150 -5.48 9.75 21.76
C TYR A 150 -6.98 9.98 21.96
N CYS A 151 -7.86 9.04 21.59
CA CYS A 151 -9.28 9.13 21.89
C CYS A 151 -9.56 9.12 23.40
N GLU A 152 -8.86 8.27 24.16
CA GLU A 152 -8.94 8.21 25.63
C GLU A 152 -8.46 9.51 26.28
N LYS A 153 -7.42 10.14 25.75
CA LYS A 153 -6.93 11.42 26.28
C LYS A 153 -7.78 12.61 25.87
N ALA A 154 -8.33 12.58 24.66
CA ALA A 154 -9.12 13.67 24.08
C ALA A 154 -10.39 14.03 24.87
N VAL A 155 -10.85 13.17 25.78
CA VAL A 155 -12.01 13.45 26.65
C VAL A 155 -11.65 14.19 27.94
N SER A 156 -10.35 14.29 28.29
CA SER A 156 -9.88 15.07 29.44
C SER A 156 -9.92 16.58 29.16
N PHE A 157 -9.68 16.97 27.91
CA PHE A 157 -9.49 18.36 27.47
C PHE A 157 -8.35 19.10 28.18
N GLU A 158 -7.40 18.40 28.80
CA GLU A 158 -6.22 19.00 29.41
C GLU A 158 -5.24 19.54 28.35
N ASP A 159 -5.09 18.81 27.25
CA ASP A 159 -4.30 19.20 26.08
C ASP A 159 -5.18 19.23 24.82
N VAL A 160 -5.29 20.41 24.21
CA VAL A 160 -6.01 20.60 22.94
C VAL A 160 -5.42 19.78 21.79
N GLU A 161 -4.15 19.42 21.90
CA GLU A 161 -3.45 18.60 20.91
C GLU A 161 -3.93 17.15 20.91
N ASP A 162 -4.49 16.63 22.01
CA ASP A 162 -5.02 15.26 22.05
C ASP A 162 -6.22 15.09 21.10
N VAL A 163 -7.13 16.06 21.06
CA VAL A 163 -8.25 16.07 20.10
C VAL A 163 -7.71 16.17 18.67
N HIS A 164 -6.69 17.01 18.44
CA HIS A 164 -6.05 17.14 17.14
C HIS A 164 -5.43 15.81 16.67
N GLN A 165 -4.62 15.18 17.52
CA GLN A 165 -3.95 13.93 17.22
C GLN A 165 -4.95 12.79 17.02
N ALA A 166 -5.99 12.67 17.86
CA ALA A 166 -7.05 11.70 17.66
C ALA A 166 -7.67 11.84 16.26
N ARG A 167 -7.97 13.08 15.82
CA ARG A 167 -8.49 13.32 14.45
C ARG A 167 -7.50 12.97 13.36
N VAL A 168 -6.23 13.30 13.52
CA VAL A 168 -5.19 13.01 12.53
C VAL A 168 -4.98 11.51 12.38
N LYS A 169 -4.90 10.77 13.49
CA LYS A 169 -4.74 9.31 13.49
C LYS A 169 -5.97 8.61 12.93
N GLY A 170 -7.17 9.02 13.33
CA GLY A 170 -8.42 8.48 12.80
C GLY A 170 -8.54 8.65 11.29
N ARG A 171 -8.28 9.86 10.76
CA ARG A 171 -8.28 10.10 9.29
C ARG A 171 -7.24 9.25 8.57
N ARG A 172 -6.03 9.12 9.13
CA ARG A 172 -4.99 8.29 8.52
C ARG A 172 -5.45 6.84 8.48
N LEU A 173 -5.99 6.33 9.58
CA LEU A 173 -6.49 4.95 9.68
C LEU A 173 -7.58 4.70 8.65
N GLU A 174 -8.60 5.54 8.62
CA GLU A 174 -9.70 5.49 7.65
C GLU A 174 -9.17 5.50 6.20
N THR A 175 -8.25 6.41 5.88
CA THR A 175 -7.67 6.52 4.54
C THR A 175 -6.95 5.24 4.13
N ILE A 176 -6.16 4.63 5.03
CA ILE A 176 -5.44 3.39 4.71
C ILE A 176 -6.40 2.22 4.57
N LEU A 177 -7.45 2.14 5.39
CA LEU A 177 -8.47 1.10 5.26
C LEU A 177 -9.22 1.20 3.92
N PHE A 178 -9.59 2.41 3.48
CA PHE A 178 -10.16 2.60 2.14
C PHE A 178 -9.16 2.28 1.02
N PHE A 179 -7.89 2.62 1.20
CA PHE A 179 -6.84 2.34 0.23
C PHE A 179 -6.72 0.83 -0.03
N ILE A 180 -6.71 0.00 1.02
CA ILE A 180 -6.64 -1.46 0.88
C ILE A 180 -7.99 -2.09 0.47
N GLY A 181 -9.06 -1.30 0.33
CA GLY A 181 -10.34 -1.75 -0.21
C GLY A 181 -11.43 -2.06 0.81
N VAL A 182 -11.26 -1.70 2.09
CA VAL A 182 -12.33 -1.83 3.09
C VAL A 182 -13.46 -0.85 2.75
N GLY A 183 -14.70 -1.35 2.64
CA GLY A 183 -15.85 -0.55 2.25
C GLY A 183 -16.40 0.35 3.36
N LYS A 184 -17.17 1.38 2.99
CA LYS A 184 -17.80 2.32 3.93
C LYS A 184 -18.76 1.67 4.93
N GLY A 185 -19.43 0.57 4.55
CA GLY A 185 -20.35 -0.16 5.42
C GLY A 185 -19.68 -1.20 6.34
N HIS A 186 -18.36 -1.17 6.45
CA HIS A 186 -17.64 -2.05 7.37
C HIS A 186 -17.71 -1.47 8.79
N GLY A 187 -18.02 -2.29 9.80
CA GLY A 187 -18.25 -1.82 11.18
C GLY A 187 -17.09 -1.00 11.79
N LEU A 188 -15.83 -1.37 11.49
CA LEU A 188 -14.67 -0.53 11.87
C LEU A 188 -14.73 0.89 11.27
N ILE A 189 -15.06 1.00 9.98
CA ILE A 189 -15.15 2.30 9.31
C ILE A 189 -16.27 3.13 9.91
N GLU A 190 -17.43 2.54 10.16
CA GLU A 190 -18.57 3.22 10.76
C GLU A 190 -18.21 3.83 12.13
N ARG A 191 -17.55 3.05 13.01
CA ARG A 191 -17.10 3.57 14.31
C ARG A 191 -16.05 4.66 14.19
N ILE A 192 -15.08 4.50 13.28
CA ILE A 192 -14.04 5.53 13.05
C ILE A 192 -14.69 6.83 12.54
N GLN A 193 -15.66 6.74 11.62
CA GLN A 193 -16.37 7.89 11.07
C GLN A 193 -17.23 8.58 12.13
N GLU A 194 -17.96 7.82 12.95
CA GLU A 194 -18.76 8.37 14.03
C GLU A 194 -17.88 9.12 15.05
N ALA A 195 -16.76 8.53 15.46
CA ALA A 195 -15.79 9.18 16.32
C ALA A 195 -15.19 10.42 15.63
N HIS A 196 -14.88 10.32 14.33
CA HIS A 196 -14.33 11.43 13.56
C HIS A 196 -15.27 12.64 13.49
N ASP A 197 -16.57 12.42 13.34
CA ASP A 197 -17.58 13.48 13.30
C ASP A 197 -17.71 14.21 14.64
N ARG A 198 -17.56 13.48 15.76
CA ARG A 198 -17.63 14.05 17.10
C ARG A 198 -16.37 14.84 17.45
N LEU A 199 -15.20 14.24 17.25
CA LEU A 199 -13.91 14.92 17.35
C LEU A 199 -13.86 16.14 16.42
N GLY A 200 -14.47 15.96 15.24
CA GLY A 200 -14.94 16.96 14.29
C GLY A 200 -15.23 18.32 14.87
N LYS A 201 -16.31 18.33 15.64
CA LYS A 201 -16.98 19.51 16.15
C LYS A 201 -16.18 20.22 17.24
N VAL A 202 -15.40 19.47 18.02
CA VAL A 202 -14.51 20.05 19.04
C VAL A 202 -13.30 20.72 18.39
N ARG A 203 -12.56 19.98 17.55
CA ARG A 203 -11.36 20.53 16.90
C ARG A 203 -11.66 21.71 15.97
N GLU A 204 -12.81 21.71 15.31
CA GLU A 204 -13.25 22.88 14.55
C GLU A 204 -13.37 24.10 15.48
N GLY A 205 -14.02 23.94 16.64
CA GLY A 205 -14.09 24.97 17.67
C GLY A 205 -12.71 25.45 18.11
N ASP A 206 -11.79 24.54 18.45
CA ASP A 206 -10.42 24.89 18.86
C ASP A 206 -9.70 25.74 17.80
N VAL A 207 -9.71 25.29 16.54
CA VAL A 207 -9.06 26.02 15.44
C VAL A 207 -9.63 27.42 15.28
N PHE A 208 -10.95 27.58 15.35
CA PHE A 208 -11.54 28.92 15.23
C PHE A 208 -11.20 29.81 16.41
N ILE A 209 -11.25 29.30 17.64
CA ILE A 209 -10.93 30.08 18.84
C ILE A 209 -9.48 30.57 18.77
N ASP A 210 -8.54 29.67 18.46
CA ASP A 210 -7.13 30.01 18.31
C ASP A 210 -6.94 31.07 17.22
N SER A 211 -7.53 30.87 16.03
CA SER A 211 -7.43 31.84 14.92
C SER A 211 -8.08 33.19 15.21
N PHE A 212 -9.22 33.23 15.91
CA PHE A 212 -9.87 34.49 16.30
C PHE A 212 -9.02 35.25 17.32
N LYS A 213 -8.45 34.55 18.31
CA LYS A 213 -7.57 35.18 19.31
C LYS A 213 -6.28 35.71 18.70
N GLU A 214 -5.59 34.92 17.90
CA GLU A 214 -4.37 35.34 17.21
C GLU A 214 -4.62 36.58 16.33
N ARG A 215 -5.74 36.61 15.59
CA ARG A 215 -6.10 37.78 14.78
C ARG A 215 -6.47 38.99 15.61
N ALA A 216 -7.15 38.81 16.75
CA ALA A 216 -7.44 39.90 17.67
C ALA A 216 -6.17 40.53 18.26
N GLU A 217 -5.15 39.73 18.57
CA GLU A 217 -3.86 40.20 19.10
C GLU A 217 -3.03 40.96 18.06
N GLN A 218 -3.17 40.60 16.77
CA GLN A 218 -2.42 41.20 15.67
C GLN A 218 -3.12 42.43 15.05
N GLU A 219 -4.38 42.67 15.40
CA GLU A 219 -5.18 43.73 14.80
C GLU A 219 -4.95 45.07 15.53
N GLU A 220 -4.51 46.08 14.77
CA GLU A 220 -4.23 47.42 15.32
C GLU A 220 -5.53 48.21 15.56
N ASP A 221 -6.57 47.94 14.78
CA ASP A 221 -7.88 48.59 14.89
C ASP A 221 -8.70 47.95 16.03
N SER A 222 -8.90 48.72 17.10
CA SER A 222 -9.64 48.26 18.30
C SER A 222 -11.07 47.78 17.99
N ASP A 223 -11.73 48.37 16.99
CA ASP A 223 -13.10 47.98 16.63
C ASP A 223 -13.11 46.62 15.92
N ARG A 224 -12.13 46.36 15.06
CA ARG A 224 -11.96 45.05 14.39
C ARG A 224 -11.47 43.97 15.33
N ALA A 225 -10.54 44.30 16.22
CA ALA A 225 -10.09 43.38 17.27
C ALA A 225 -11.27 42.91 18.14
N GLN A 226 -12.18 43.83 18.48
CA GLN A 226 -13.40 43.50 19.23
C GLN A 226 -14.32 42.52 18.49
N VAL A 227 -14.42 42.62 17.16
CA VAL A 227 -15.17 41.64 16.35
C VAL A 227 -14.58 40.25 16.53
N TYR A 228 -13.27 40.09 16.38
CA TYR A 228 -12.62 38.78 16.53
C TYR A 228 -12.82 38.20 17.94
N LEU A 229 -12.70 39.02 18.99
CA LEU A 229 -12.94 38.60 20.39
C LEU A 229 -14.38 38.09 20.58
N GLN A 230 -15.39 38.81 20.08
CA GLN A 230 -16.80 38.39 20.19
C GLN A 230 -17.07 37.06 19.47
N TYR A 231 -16.44 36.81 18.33
CA TYR A 231 -16.54 35.52 17.64
C TYR A 231 -15.81 34.40 18.37
N SER A 232 -14.68 34.69 19.03
CA SER A 232 -13.98 33.75 19.90
C SER A 232 -14.87 33.31 21.06
N GLU A 233 -15.46 34.26 21.80
CA GLU A 233 -16.38 33.98 22.92
C GLU A 233 -17.57 33.11 22.47
N LEU A 234 -18.22 33.46 21.36
CA LEU A 234 -19.30 32.67 20.79
C LEU A 234 -18.88 31.22 20.46
N ARG A 235 -17.62 31.01 20.02
CA ARG A 235 -17.10 29.68 19.70
C ARG A 235 -16.71 28.90 20.96
N GLU A 236 -16.20 29.54 22.00
CA GLU A 236 -15.92 28.91 23.30
C GLU A 236 -17.18 28.25 23.88
N ASP A 237 -18.29 29.00 23.94
CA ASP A 237 -19.60 28.50 24.39
C ASP A 237 -20.09 27.27 23.61
N LYS A 238 -19.90 27.29 22.28
CA LYS A 238 -20.26 26.17 21.41
C LYS A 238 -19.33 24.98 21.65
N ARG A 239 -18.02 25.22 21.76
CA ARG A 239 -17.01 24.19 21.98
C ARG A 239 -17.27 23.44 23.28
N GLU A 240 -17.55 24.13 24.38
CA GLU A 240 -17.83 23.48 25.67
C GLU A 240 -19.01 22.49 25.59
N LYS A 241 -20.07 22.87 24.86
CA LYS A 241 -21.22 21.97 24.62
C LYS A 241 -20.82 20.74 23.81
N GLN A 242 -19.91 20.89 22.86
CA GLN A 242 -19.40 19.76 22.08
C GLN A 242 -18.42 18.89 22.87
N GLN A 243 -17.59 19.49 23.72
CA GLN A 243 -16.69 18.77 24.63
C GLN A 243 -17.48 17.87 25.58
N LYS A 244 -18.55 18.39 26.21
CA LYS A 244 -19.48 17.58 27.04
C LYS A 244 -20.07 16.39 26.27
N LYS A 245 -20.45 16.60 25.00
CA LYS A 245 -20.94 15.52 24.13
C LYS A 245 -19.83 14.53 23.76
N LEU A 246 -18.63 15.01 23.47
CA LEU A 246 -17.50 14.17 23.10
C LEU A 246 -17.11 13.25 24.27
N ALA A 247 -16.96 13.82 25.48
CA ALA A 247 -16.61 13.08 26.68
C ALA A 247 -17.61 11.97 27.02
N LYS A 248 -18.90 12.21 26.75
CA LYS A 248 -19.93 11.18 26.93
C LYS A 248 -19.84 10.07 25.89
N ASN A 249 -19.76 10.41 24.60
CA ASN A 249 -20.01 9.44 23.53
C ASN A 249 -18.74 8.80 22.97
N LEU A 250 -17.60 9.49 22.96
CA LEU A 250 -16.37 8.95 22.36
C LEU A 250 -15.91 7.65 23.05
N PRO A 251 -15.97 7.51 24.39
CA PRO A 251 -15.63 6.26 25.07
C PRO A 251 -16.56 5.09 24.76
N GLU A 252 -17.80 5.36 24.32
CA GLU A 252 -18.77 4.33 23.90
C GLU A 252 -18.51 3.87 22.46
N ILE A 253 -17.86 4.70 21.64
CA ILE A 253 -17.59 4.41 20.21
C ILE A 253 -16.24 3.71 20.06
N ILE A 254 -15.20 4.27 20.68
CA ILE A 254 -13.84 3.76 20.68
C ILE A 254 -13.57 3.10 22.03
N ASP A 255 -14.33 2.03 22.28
CA ASP A 255 -14.29 1.20 23.49
C ASP A 255 -13.40 -0.05 23.29
N ASP A 256 -13.46 -0.98 24.23
CA ASP A 256 -12.80 -2.28 24.08
C ASP A 256 -13.45 -3.13 22.98
N GLY A 257 -14.75 -2.99 22.72
CA GLY A 257 -15.43 -3.62 21.60
C GLY A 257 -14.86 -3.19 20.24
N PHE A 258 -14.46 -1.92 20.08
CA PHE A 258 -13.73 -1.46 18.89
C PHE A 258 -12.40 -2.19 18.72
N MET A 259 -11.67 -2.44 19.81
CA MET A 259 -10.41 -3.19 19.77
C MET A 259 -10.63 -4.67 19.46
N GLU A 260 -11.69 -5.29 19.97
CA GLU A 260 -12.07 -6.65 19.60
C GLU A 260 -12.40 -6.77 18.11
N MET A 261 -13.17 -5.83 17.56
CA MET A 261 -13.41 -5.76 16.11
C MET A 261 -12.12 -5.59 15.32
N TRP A 262 -11.17 -4.79 15.83
CA TRP A 262 -9.86 -4.63 15.20
C TRP A 262 -9.08 -5.95 15.20
N GLU A 263 -9.03 -6.67 16.32
CA GLU A 263 -8.37 -7.98 16.40
C GLU A 263 -8.99 -9.01 15.45
N GLN A 264 -10.33 -9.03 15.35
CA GLN A 264 -11.03 -9.89 14.41
C GLN A 264 -10.67 -9.55 12.96
N PHE A 265 -10.79 -8.27 12.57
CA PHE A 265 -10.44 -7.82 11.23
C PHE A 265 -8.99 -8.18 10.88
N LYS A 266 -8.06 -7.91 11.79
CA LYS A 266 -6.63 -8.17 11.63
C LYS A 266 -6.33 -9.65 11.40
N THR A 267 -7.01 -10.55 12.09
CA THR A 267 -6.73 -12.00 12.06
C THR A 267 -7.52 -12.74 10.98
N GLN A 268 -8.73 -12.29 10.64
CA GLN A 268 -9.65 -13.04 9.77
C GLN A 268 -9.86 -12.40 8.39
N GLU A 269 -9.77 -11.07 8.29
CA GLU A 269 -10.22 -10.34 7.10
C GLU A 269 -9.09 -9.66 6.34
N LEU A 270 -8.10 -9.12 7.05
CA LEU A 270 -7.01 -8.30 6.47
C LEU A 270 -6.30 -9.01 5.30
N ARG A 271 -6.07 -10.31 5.40
CA ARG A 271 -5.48 -11.13 4.33
C ARG A 271 -6.25 -11.02 3.01
N ASN A 272 -7.58 -11.00 3.06
CA ASN A 272 -8.45 -10.99 1.88
C ASN A 272 -8.37 -9.67 1.12
N TYR A 273 -8.05 -8.57 1.83
CA TYR A 273 -7.82 -7.26 1.24
C TYR A 273 -6.39 -7.12 0.70
N LEU A 274 -5.39 -7.64 1.42
CA LEU A 274 -3.98 -7.42 1.08
C LEU A 274 -3.45 -8.30 -0.05
N LEU A 275 -3.85 -9.57 -0.14
CA LEU A 275 -3.33 -10.48 -1.18
C LEU A 275 -3.68 -10.03 -2.61
N PRO A 276 -4.89 -9.54 -2.92
CA PRO A 276 -5.18 -9.00 -4.25
C PRO A 276 -4.69 -7.56 -4.45
N LEU A 277 -4.26 -6.87 -3.39
CA LEU A 277 -3.86 -5.45 -3.47
C LEU A 277 -2.61 -5.28 -4.33
N LYS A 278 -2.76 -4.54 -5.41
CA LYS A 278 -1.65 -4.04 -6.22
C LYS A 278 -1.40 -2.58 -5.89
N ILE A 279 -0.40 -2.34 -5.04
CA ILE A 279 -0.13 -1.02 -4.43
C ILE A 279 0.02 0.08 -5.50
N ASP A 280 0.80 -0.17 -6.54
CA ASP A 280 1.09 0.86 -7.55
C ASP A 280 -0.14 1.15 -8.43
N GLU A 281 -0.89 0.12 -8.85
CA GLU A 281 -2.15 0.29 -9.59
C GLU A 281 -3.16 1.09 -8.74
N ARG A 282 -3.31 0.73 -7.46
CA ARG A 282 -4.21 1.41 -6.53
C ARG A 282 -3.79 2.84 -6.26
N LEU A 283 -2.50 3.11 -6.09
CA LEU A 283 -2.00 4.48 -5.89
C LEU A 283 -2.23 5.34 -7.13
N ASN A 284 -2.00 4.80 -8.32
CA ASN A 284 -2.24 5.51 -9.59
C ASN A 284 -3.72 5.89 -9.76
N GLU A 285 -4.67 5.12 -9.23
CA GLU A 285 -6.09 5.50 -9.24
C GLU A 285 -6.33 6.81 -8.46
N TYR A 286 -5.75 6.94 -7.27
CA TYR A 286 -5.84 8.17 -6.47
C TYR A 286 -5.12 9.34 -7.17
N GLU A 287 -3.96 9.09 -7.79
CA GLU A 287 -3.21 10.12 -8.54
C GLU A 287 -4.01 10.61 -9.76
N ARG A 288 -4.66 9.70 -10.50
CA ARG A 288 -5.56 10.08 -11.60
C ARG A 288 -6.76 10.88 -11.11
N THR A 289 -7.42 10.47 -10.02
CA THR A 289 -8.51 11.24 -9.43
C THR A 289 -8.05 12.64 -9.01
N PHE A 290 -6.84 12.77 -8.46
CA PHE A 290 -6.26 14.06 -8.13
C PHE A 290 -6.07 14.95 -9.37
N GLU A 291 -5.56 14.40 -10.47
CA GLU A 291 -5.42 15.12 -11.75
C GLU A 291 -6.79 15.56 -12.32
N GLU A 292 -7.80 14.69 -12.29
CA GLU A 292 -9.17 15.00 -12.72
C GLU A 292 -9.81 16.13 -11.89
N LEU A 293 -9.56 16.14 -10.57
CA LEU A 293 -10.01 17.20 -9.68
C LEU A 293 -9.30 18.54 -9.97
N ILE A 294 -8.02 18.52 -10.33
CA ILE A 294 -7.29 19.72 -10.76
C ILE A 294 -7.88 20.27 -12.06
N GLN A 295 -8.18 19.39 -13.04
CA GLN A 295 -8.80 19.81 -14.29
C GLN A 295 -10.18 20.43 -14.04
N THR A 296 -10.97 19.82 -13.16
CA THR A 296 -12.27 20.36 -12.74
C THR A 296 -12.12 21.75 -12.13
N PHE A 297 -11.16 21.93 -11.21
CA PHE A 297 -10.87 23.23 -10.64
C PHE A 297 -10.46 24.28 -11.69
N ASN A 298 -9.57 23.93 -12.61
CA ASN A 298 -9.15 24.84 -13.67
C ASN A 298 -10.29 25.29 -14.58
N ASN A 299 -11.20 24.38 -14.92
CA ASN A 299 -12.38 24.69 -15.73
C ASN A 299 -13.31 25.65 -14.97
N GLU A 300 -13.60 25.39 -13.70
CA GLU A 300 -14.42 26.28 -12.86
C GLU A 300 -13.80 27.68 -12.72
N VAL A 301 -12.47 27.75 -12.55
CA VAL A 301 -11.74 29.03 -12.51
C VAL A 301 -11.84 29.79 -13.84
N ALA A 302 -11.74 29.09 -14.97
CA ALA A 302 -11.82 29.71 -16.29
C ALA A 302 -13.22 30.25 -16.60
N GLU A 303 -14.27 29.57 -16.15
CA GLU A 303 -15.66 29.95 -16.39
C GLU A 303 -16.18 31.01 -15.42
N ASN A 304 -15.88 30.86 -14.12
CA ASN A 304 -16.52 31.63 -13.05
C ASN A 304 -15.54 32.54 -12.28
N GLY A 305 -14.23 32.38 -12.49
CA GLY A 305 -13.18 33.07 -11.73
C GLY A 305 -12.76 32.33 -10.46
N LYS A 306 -11.59 32.70 -9.92
CA LYS A 306 -10.97 32.01 -8.77
C LYS A 306 -11.78 32.10 -7.47
N ASN A 307 -12.45 33.23 -7.22
CA ASN A 307 -13.20 33.50 -6.00
C ASN A 307 -14.68 33.00 -6.06
N ASP A 308 -15.08 32.32 -7.15
CA ASP A 308 -16.42 31.75 -7.19
C ASP A 308 -16.60 30.58 -6.22
N LYS A 309 -17.82 30.41 -5.72
CA LYS A 309 -18.20 29.33 -4.81
C LYS A 309 -17.93 27.94 -5.41
N SER A 310 -18.14 27.73 -6.70
CA SER A 310 -17.88 26.46 -7.39
C SER A 310 -16.37 26.20 -7.49
N SER A 311 -15.58 27.20 -7.87
CA SER A 311 -14.11 27.15 -7.91
C SER A 311 -13.54 26.80 -6.53
N LEU A 312 -13.98 27.47 -5.47
CA LEU A 312 -13.56 27.19 -4.10
C LEU A 312 -13.98 25.80 -3.61
N LYS A 313 -15.11 25.27 -4.10
CA LYS A 313 -15.55 23.90 -3.80
C LYS A 313 -14.68 22.88 -4.52
N ALA A 314 -14.35 23.11 -5.79
CA ALA A 314 -13.44 22.25 -6.56
C ALA A 314 -12.04 22.24 -5.92
N LEU A 315 -11.52 23.39 -5.50
CA LEU A 315 -10.24 23.50 -4.79
C LEU A 315 -10.22 22.70 -3.48
N HIS A 316 -11.33 22.69 -2.74
CA HIS A 316 -11.45 21.89 -1.53
C HIS A 316 -11.37 20.38 -1.82
N SER A 317 -11.99 19.93 -2.91
CA SER A 317 -11.87 18.53 -3.35
C SER A 317 -10.42 18.16 -3.67
N VAL A 318 -9.69 19.02 -4.37
CA VAL A 318 -8.24 18.84 -4.64
C VAL A 318 -7.46 18.70 -3.32
N ARG A 319 -7.74 19.55 -2.32
CA ARG A 319 -7.10 19.46 -0.99
C ARG A 319 -7.40 18.14 -0.29
N ILE A 320 -8.63 17.64 -0.35
CA ILE A 320 -9.02 16.36 0.27
C ILE A 320 -8.19 15.23 -0.35
N GLU A 321 -8.13 15.18 -1.68
CA GLU A 321 -7.43 14.11 -2.40
C GLU A 321 -5.91 14.17 -2.17
N ALA A 322 -5.31 15.37 -2.21
CA ALA A 322 -3.90 15.56 -1.86
C ALA A 322 -3.57 15.05 -0.44
N LYS A 323 -4.49 15.26 0.51
CA LYS A 323 -4.33 14.81 1.89
C LYS A 323 -4.41 13.28 1.99
N ALA A 324 -5.30 12.64 1.24
CA ALA A 324 -5.39 11.19 1.14
C ALA A 324 -4.10 10.60 0.57
N LEU A 325 -3.64 11.10 -0.57
CA LEU A 325 -2.37 10.72 -1.22
C LEU A 325 -1.17 10.89 -0.29
N ARG A 326 -1.10 12.01 0.44
CA ARG A 326 -0.07 12.24 1.46
C ARG A 326 -0.08 11.16 2.54
N TYR A 327 -1.25 10.79 3.06
CA TYR A 327 -1.39 9.79 4.12
C TYR A 327 -1.01 8.39 3.65
N ILE A 328 -1.47 8.00 2.45
CA ILE A 328 -1.13 6.73 1.80
C ILE A 328 0.38 6.67 1.57
N CYS A 329 0.95 7.65 0.88
CA CYS A 329 2.39 7.69 0.58
C CYS A 329 3.24 7.74 1.86
N LYS A 330 2.79 8.43 2.91
CA LYS A 330 3.52 8.43 4.19
C LYS A 330 3.52 7.03 4.81
N TYR A 331 2.39 6.35 4.81
CA TYR A 331 2.27 4.98 5.33
C TYR A 331 3.11 3.98 4.53
N LEU A 332 2.99 3.99 3.21
CA LEU A 332 3.82 3.18 2.31
C LEU A 332 5.31 3.53 2.46
N GLY A 333 5.64 4.81 2.67
CA GLY A 333 7.01 5.25 2.90
C GLY A 333 7.62 4.69 4.17
N ASP A 334 6.84 4.54 5.23
CA ASP A 334 7.28 3.91 6.48
C ASP A 334 7.61 2.41 6.28
N MET A 335 6.97 1.73 5.31
CA MET A 335 7.15 0.30 5.03
C MET A 335 8.16 -0.02 3.90
N TYR A 336 8.06 0.68 2.77
CA TYR A 336 8.78 0.41 1.52
C TYR A 336 9.85 1.47 1.19
N GLY A 337 9.93 2.56 1.97
CA GLY A 337 11.06 3.48 1.94
C GLY A 337 10.94 4.67 0.99
N LYS A 338 12.06 5.04 0.36
CA LYS A 338 12.32 6.38 -0.20
C LYS A 338 11.33 6.85 -1.29
N PRO A 339 10.89 6.02 -2.25
CA PRO A 339 10.01 6.49 -3.33
C PRO A 339 8.71 7.11 -2.80
N TYR A 340 8.01 6.40 -1.92
CA TYR A 340 6.77 6.88 -1.31
C TYR A 340 7.00 8.04 -0.33
N LYS A 341 8.14 8.08 0.38
CA LYS A 341 8.49 9.24 1.22
C LYS A 341 8.66 10.53 0.41
N LYS A 342 9.17 10.45 -0.82
CA LYS A 342 9.28 11.61 -1.73
C LYS A 342 7.89 12.10 -2.14
N LYS A 343 7.03 11.19 -2.62
CA LYS A 343 5.62 11.51 -2.96
C LYS A 343 4.86 12.13 -1.78
N ALA A 344 5.02 11.58 -0.58
CA ALA A 344 4.40 12.13 0.63
C ALA A 344 4.82 13.58 0.96
N LYS A 345 6.05 13.98 0.60
CA LYS A 345 6.51 15.37 0.76
C LYS A 345 5.88 16.29 -0.28
N GLN A 346 5.83 15.87 -1.55
CA GLN A 346 5.18 16.63 -2.62
C GLN A 346 3.72 16.95 -2.28
N TYR A 347 2.93 15.93 -1.90
CA TYR A 347 1.53 16.17 -1.50
C TYR A 347 1.38 16.97 -0.19
N LYS A 348 2.41 17.01 0.68
CA LYS A 348 2.40 17.88 1.86
C LYS A 348 2.54 19.35 1.47
N GLU A 349 3.36 19.67 0.46
CA GLU A 349 3.54 21.02 -0.06
C GLU A 349 2.26 21.52 -0.70
N VAL A 350 1.66 20.71 -1.59
CA VAL A 350 0.32 20.98 -2.16
C VAL A 350 -0.70 21.27 -1.06
N GLN A 351 -0.79 20.40 -0.05
CA GLN A 351 -1.75 20.54 1.04
C GLN A 351 -1.51 21.81 1.89
N ARG A 352 -0.28 22.32 1.97
CA ARG A 352 0.04 23.56 2.69
C ARG A 352 -0.52 24.75 1.94
N ASN A 353 -0.25 24.86 0.64
CA ASN A 353 -0.71 25.99 -0.18
C ASN A 353 -2.24 26.07 -0.23
N LEU A 354 -2.93 24.93 -0.26
CA LEU A 354 -4.40 24.86 -0.21
C LEU A 354 -4.98 24.98 1.22
N GLY A 355 -4.11 24.92 2.22
CA GLY A 355 -4.41 25.06 3.64
C GLY A 355 -5.11 26.38 3.92
N ASP A 356 -4.37 27.45 3.67
CA ASP A 356 -4.66 28.79 4.14
C ASP A 356 -5.93 29.35 3.49
N ILE A 357 -6.10 29.14 2.18
CA ILE A 357 -7.29 29.56 1.41
C ILE A 357 -8.57 28.98 1.98
N ASN A 358 -8.55 27.69 2.26
CA ASN A 358 -9.74 26.99 2.70
C ASN A 358 -10.06 27.31 4.17
N ASP A 359 -9.04 27.55 4.99
CA ASP A 359 -9.21 27.96 6.39
C ASP A 359 -9.81 29.39 6.44
N LEU A 360 -9.33 30.32 5.60
CA LEU A 360 -9.88 31.67 5.45
C LEU A 360 -11.33 31.68 4.92
N ARG A 361 -11.64 30.81 3.94
CA ARG A 361 -13.01 30.63 3.46
C ARG A 361 -13.94 30.13 4.56
N ASP A 362 -13.50 29.16 5.35
CA ASP A 362 -14.29 28.61 6.46
C ASP A 362 -14.49 29.67 7.56
N PHE A 363 -13.51 30.57 7.76
CA PHE A 363 -13.57 31.74 8.63
C PHE A 363 -14.61 32.78 8.17
N LEU A 364 -14.57 33.20 6.90
CA LEU A 364 -15.58 34.09 6.29
C LEU A 364 -16.99 33.51 6.40
N LYS A 365 -17.13 32.18 6.24
CA LYS A 365 -18.40 31.47 6.38
C LYS A 365 -18.91 31.52 7.82
N GLU A 366 -18.05 31.27 8.82
CA GLU A 366 -18.44 31.34 10.24
C GLU A 366 -18.91 32.76 10.62
N ILE A 367 -18.17 33.80 10.16
CA ILE A 367 -18.55 35.19 10.38
C ILE A 367 -19.94 35.47 9.79
N LYS A 368 -20.14 35.14 8.52
CA LYS A 368 -21.42 35.35 7.81
C LYS A 368 -22.60 34.64 8.49
N GLN A 369 -22.41 33.40 8.95
CA GLN A 369 -23.49 32.60 9.54
C GLN A 369 -23.88 33.05 10.96
N ASN A 370 -22.99 33.72 11.69
CA ASN A 370 -23.22 34.08 13.09
C ASN A 370 -23.22 35.59 13.36
N GLN A 371 -23.24 36.44 12.32
CA GLN A 371 -23.31 37.90 12.41
C GLN A 371 -24.44 38.48 13.28
N LYS A 372 -25.50 37.69 13.57
CA LYS A 372 -26.63 38.11 14.42
C LYS A 372 -26.49 37.67 15.88
N LYS A 373 -25.41 36.98 16.24
CA LYS A 373 -25.20 36.33 17.55
C LYS A 373 -24.03 36.93 18.32
N VAL A 374 -23.45 38.01 17.81
CA VAL A 374 -22.30 38.71 18.38
C VAL A 374 -22.70 40.15 18.67
N ASP A 375 -22.19 40.73 19.75
CA ASP A 375 -22.54 42.08 20.18
C ASP A 375 -21.60 43.13 19.57
N VAL A 376 -21.59 43.19 18.23
CA VAL A 376 -20.83 44.16 17.43
C VAL A 376 -21.68 44.72 16.31
N SER A 377 -21.38 45.94 15.87
CA SER A 377 -22.14 46.59 14.82
C SER A 377 -21.96 45.88 13.47
N LYS A 378 -22.99 45.96 12.61
CA LYS A 378 -22.92 45.41 11.24
C LYS A 378 -21.80 46.04 10.41
N GLN A 379 -21.46 47.30 10.68
CA GLN A 379 -20.41 48.02 9.99
C GLN A 379 -19.03 47.45 10.34
N GLN A 380 -18.76 47.20 11.62
CA GLN A 380 -17.51 46.57 12.07
C GLN A 380 -17.34 45.16 11.48
N ILE A 381 -18.41 44.36 11.48
CA ILE A 381 -18.40 43.02 10.85
C ILE A 381 -18.11 43.14 9.35
N GLN A 382 -18.65 44.14 8.66
CA GLN A 382 -18.43 44.32 7.23
C GLN A 382 -16.98 44.70 6.93
N GLN A 383 -16.36 45.57 7.72
CA GLN A 383 -14.94 45.93 7.58
C GLN A 383 -14.03 44.71 7.71
N VAL A 384 -14.25 43.86 8.72
CA VAL A 384 -13.50 42.61 8.89
C VAL A 384 -13.70 41.68 7.69
N LYS A 385 -14.93 41.54 7.19
CA LYS A 385 -15.20 40.72 6.00
C LYS A 385 -14.48 41.24 4.76
N ASP A 386 -14.43 42.56 4.56
CA ASP A 386 -13.77 43.16 3.40
C ASP A 386 -12.26 42.91 3.44
N GLN A 387 -11.64 43.06 4.61
CA GLN A 387 -10.23 42.72 4.84
C GLN A 387 -9.93 41.24 4.54
N LEU A 388 -10.75 40.33 5.05
CA LEU A 388 -10.59 38.89 4.84
C LEU A 388 -10.86 38.46 3.38
N ASN A 389 -11.77 39.14 2.68
CA ASN A 389 -11.98 38.91 1.25
C ASN A 389 -10.77 39.35 0.43
N GLN A 390 -10.15 40.49 0.77
CA GLN A 390 -8.91 40.93 0.12
C GLN A 390 -7.77 39.93 0.37
N GLU A 391 -7.58 39.48 1.61
CA GLU A 391 -6.59 38.44 1.95
C GLU A 391 -6.83 37.14 1.16
N LEU A 392 -8.10 36.77 0.97
CA LEU A 392 -8.47 35.59 0.19
C LEU A 392 -8.15 35.77 -1.30
N GLU A 393 -8.41 36.94 -1.86
CA GLU A 393 -8.07 37.27 -3.25
C GLU A 393 -6.57 37.22 -3.48
N ASP A 394 -5.78 37.83 -2.59
CA ASP A 394 -4.32 37.83 -2.65
C ASP A 394 -3.76 36.38 -2.60
N LEU A 395 -4.29 35.55 -1.70
CA LEU A 395 -3.91 34.13 -1.61
C LEU A 395 -4.30 33.36 -2.89
N LEU A 396 -5.51 33.58 -3.43
CA LEU A 396 -5.97 32.93 -4.65
C LEU A 396 -5.13 33.34 -5.87
N GLU A 397 -4.68 34.59 -5.94
CA GLU A 397 -3.76 35.07 -6.98
C GLU A 397 -2.42 34.34 -6.92
N SER A 398 -1.87 34.14 -5.71
CA SER A 398 -0.61 33.44 -5.50
C SER A 398 -0.63 31.94 -5.84
N VAL A 399 -1.82 31.34 -5.96
CA VAL A 399 -1.94 29.93 -6.38
C VAL A 399 -1.73 29.80 -7.88
N GLU A 400 -0.52 29.37 -8.25
CA GLU A 400 -0.22 28.85 -9.58
C GLU A 400 -0.56 27.36 -9.68
N VAL A 401 -1.57 27.03 -10.48
CA VAL A 401 -2.03 25.64 -10.63
C VAL A 401 -1.02 24.75 -11.36
N LYS A 402 -0.08 25.33 -12.12
CA LYS A 402 0.98 24.58 -12.81
C LYS A 402 1.95 23.87 -11.87
N GLU A 403 2.10 24.32 -10.61
CA GLU A 403 2.96 23.65 -9.64
C GLU A 403 2.31 22.39 -9.03
N LEU A 404 1.02 22.15 -9.27
CA LEU A 404 0.29 21.00 -8.74
C LEU A 404 0.41 19.74 -9.62
N THR A 405 0.86 19.87 -10.86
CA THR A 405 1.25 18.71 -11.67
C THR A 405 2.58 18.20 -11.13
N THR A 406 2.52 17.10 -10.38
CA THR A 406 3.70 16.36 -9.95
C THR A 406 4.62 16.17 -11.15
N THR A 407 5.81 16.77 -11.07
CA THR A 407 6.89 16.57 -12.02
C THR A 407 7.07 15.07 -12.18
N THR A 408 6.85 14.60 -13.41
CA THR A 408 6.82 13.20 -13.83
C THR A 408 8.08 12.45 -13.41
#